data_AF-A0A1C5VSB9-F1
#
_entry.id   AF-A0A1C5VSB9-F1
#
_cell.length_a   1.000
_cell.length_b   1.000
_cell.length_c   1.000
_cell.angle_alpha   90.00
_cell.angle_beta   90.00
_cell.angle_gamma   90.00
#
_symmetry.space_group_name_H-M   'P 1'
#
loop_
_entity.id
_entity.type
_entity.pdbx_description
1 polymer ?
#
loop_
_entity_poly.entity_id
_entity_poly.type
_entity_poly.pdbx_seq_one_letter_code
_entity_poly.pdbx_strand_id
1 'polypeptide(L)'
;MLNGYLKLPKESFLTTPNHVWENRITFTPRELHELLGVPLSTIYALCASGKLKAFRVGSRWLVHRDGLYDFLQDQIDSSIIL
;
A
#
# COMPACT_ATOMS: atom_id res chain seq x y z
N MET A 1 18.84 -11.74 22.30
CA MET A 1 17.57 -11.05 21.99
C MET A 1 17.83 -10.10 20.82
N LEU A 2 17.53 -10.50 19.58
CA LEU A 2 17.62 -9.60 18.41
C LEU A 2 16.52 -9.96 17.39
N ASN A 3 15.25 -9.89 17.78
CA ASN A 3 14.13 -9.89 16.82
C ASN A 3 13.70 -8.45 16.57
N GLY A 4 14.51 -7.73 15.80
CA GLY A 4 14.09 -6.49 15.18
C GLY A 4 13.39 -6.82 13.87
N TYR A 5 12.07 -7.02 13.92
CA TYR A 5 11.23 -7.12 12.72
C TYR A 5 11.46 -5.88 11.86
N LEU A 6 11.70 -6.07 10.57
CA LEU A 6 12.00 -5.01 9.61
C LEU A 6 10.76 -4.13 9.44
N LYS A 7 10.73 -2.99 10.15
CA LYS A 7 9.63 -2.03 10.04
C LYS A 7 9.86 -1.09 8.88
N LEU A 8 8.85 -0.94 8.03
CA LEU A 8 8.82 0.11 7.02
C LEU A 8 8.84 1.48 7.72
N PRO A 9 9.66 2.44 7.27
CA PRO A 9 9.63 3.78 7.82
C PRO A 9 8.34 4.46 7.36
N LYS A 10 7.35 4.58 8.25
CA LYS A 10 6.00 5.09 7.94
C LYS A 10 5.98 6.44 7.22
N GLU A 11 6.95 7.31 7.50
CA GLU A 11 7.04 8.62 6.86
C GLU A 11 7.60 8.59 5.44
N SER A 12 8.45 7.62 5.11
CA SER A 12 9.22 7.60 3.85
C SER A 12 9.10 6.31 3.03
N PHE A 13 8.22 5.38 3.41
CA PHE A 13 8.06 4.10 2.70
C PHE A 13 7.62 4.22 1.23
N LEU A 14 7.22 5.42 0.79
CA LEU A 14 6.83 5.74 -0.59
C LEU A 14 7.75 6.78 -1.26
N THR A 15 8.89 7.11 -0.65
CA THR A 15 9.84 8.07 -1.23
C THR A 15 10.39 7.52 -2.54
N THR A 16 10.18 8.28 -3.61
CA THR A 16 10.76 8.04 -4.94
C THR A 16 11.71 9.19 -5.26
N PRO A 17 12.70 9.02 -6.17
CA PRO A 17 13.64 10.09 -6.52
C PRO A 17 12.99 11.41 -6.95
N ASN A 18 11.77 11.33 -7.50
CA ASN A 18 11.00 12.49 -7.95
C ASN A 18 9.97 12.98 -6.91
N HIS A 19 9.94 12.42 -5.71
CA HIS A 19 9.09 12.82 -4.57
C HIS A 19 7.57 12.88 -4.86
N VAL A 20 7.09 12.16 -5.88
CA VAL A 20 5.72 12.27 -6.41
C VAL A 20 4.65 11.89 -5.39
N TRP A 21 4.96 10.96 -4.48
CA TRP A 21 3.98 10.29 -3.61
C TRP A 21 4.04 10.72 -2.14
N GLU A 22 5.00 11.56 -1.75
CA GLU A 22 5.31 11.81 -0.34
C GLU A 22 4.16 12.49 0.42
N ASN A 23 3.46 13.41 -0.25
CA ASN A 23 2.36 14.17 0.36
C ASN A 23 0.97 13.59 0.03
N ARG A 24 0.90 12.38 -0.52
CA ARG A 24 -0.36 11.76 -0.93
C ARG A 24 -1.03 11.06 0.24
N ILE A 25 -2.26 11.48 0.54
CA ILE A 25 -3.09 10.91 1.62
C ILE A 25 -3.85 9.68 1.11
N THR A 26 -4.25 9.69 -0.16
CA THR A 26 -4.95 8.56 -0.78
C THR A 26 -4.43 8.28 -2.18
N PHE A 27 -4.63 7.03 -2.61
CA PHE A 27 -4.23 6.52 -3.92
C PHE A 27 -5.41 5.87 -4.63
N THR A 28 -5.53 6.12 -5.93
CA THR A 28 -6.40 5.35 -6.81
C THR A 28 -5.73 4.01 -7.18
N PRO A 29 -6.49 3.00 -7.63
CA PRO A 29 -5.92 1.76 -8.14
C PRO A 29 -4.89 1.94 -9.26
N ARG A 30 -5.04 2.99 -10.09
CA ARG A 30 -4.07 3.31 -11.15
C ARG A 30 -2.76 3.84 -10.58
N GLU A 31 -2.81 4.76 -9.63
CA GLU A 31 -1.61 5.25 -8.95
C GLU A 31 -0.91 4.12 -8.19
N LEU A 32 -1.65 3.20 -7.57
CA LEU A 32 -1.06 2.01 -6.95
C LEU A 32 -0.41 1.06 -7.95
N HIS A 33 -0.98 0.91 -9.15
CA HIS A 33 -0.35 0.15 -10.22
C HIS A 33 0.99 0.77 -10.63
N GLU A 34 1.03 2.09 -10.82
CA GLU A 34 2.25 2.82 -11.15
C GLU A 34 3.30 2.76 -10.02
N LEU A 35 2.84 2.84 -8.77
CA LEU A 35 3.69 2.82 -7.59
C LEU A 35 4.28 1.44 -7.29
N LEU A 36 3.48 0.37 -7.38
CA LEU A 36 3.84 -0.97 -6.93
C LEU A 36 4.17 -1.94 -8.07
N GLY A 37 3.85 -1.59 -9.32
CA GLY A 37 3.96 -2.49 -10.47
C GLY A 37 2.96 -3.66 -10.46
N VAL A 38 1.98 -3.65 -9.55
CA VAL A 38 0.99 -4.72 -9.39
C VAL A 38 -0.14 -4.55 -10.42
N PRO A 39 -0.65 -5.63 -11.04
CA PRO A 39 -1.76 -5.53 -11.98
C PRO A 39 -3.02 -4.89 -11.38
N LEU A 40 -3.72 -4.06 -12.17
CA LEU A 40 -4.96 -3.40 -11.76
C LEU A 40 -6.02 -4.38 -11.26
N SER A 41 -6.16 -5.54 -11.92
CA SER A 41 -7.11 -6.59 -11.51
C SER A 41 -6.85 -7.07 -10.09
N THR A 42 -5.58 -7.28 -9.73
CA THR A 42 -5.16 -7.66 -8.37
C THR A 42 -5.49 -6.56 -7.37
N ILE A 43 -5.19 -5.29 -7.69
CA ILE A 43 -5.49 -4.16 -6.80
C ILE A 43 -7.00 -4.03 -6.56
N TYR A 44 -7.81 -4.12 -7.63
CA TYR A 44 -9.27 -4.10 -7.50
C TYR A 44 -9.79 -5.29 -6.67
N ALA A 45 -9.23 -6.49 -6.85
CA ALA A 45 -9.60 -7.66 -6.07
C ALA A 45 -9.29 -7.45 -4.58
N LEU A 46 -8.11 -6.89 -4.24
CA LEU A 46 -7.73 -6.59 -2.86
C LEU A 46 -8.64 -5.54 -2.21
N CYS A 47 -9.00 -4.48 -2.95
CA CYS A 47 -9.96 -3.48 -2.48
C CYS A 47 -11.35 -4.10 -2.26
N ALA A 48 -11.83 -4.90 -3.22
CA ALA A 48 -13.15 -5.53 -3.15
C ALA A 48 -13.24 -6.57 -2.04
N SER A 49 -12.16 -7.32 -1.77
CA SER A 49 -12.11 -8.30 -0.68
C SER A 49 -11.87 -7.67 0.69
N GLY A 50 -11.61 -6.36 0.77
CA GLY A 50 -11.26 -5.66 2.01
C GLY A 50 -9.86 -5.98 2.56
N LYS A 51 -9.03 -6.72 1.81
CA LYS A 51 -7.64 -7.02 2.19
C LYS A 51 -6.76 -5.77 2.13
N LEU A 52 -7.08 -4.88 1.19
CA LEU A 52 -6.51 -3.55 1.13
C LEU A 52 -7.57 -2.55 1.58
N LYS A 53 -7.28 -1.79 2.65
CA LYS A 53 -8.22 -0.84 3.25
C LYS A 53 -8.50 0.32 2.28
N ALA A 54 -9.65 0.21 1.63
CA ALA A 54 -10.11 1.14 0.59
C ALA A 54 -11.55 1.59 0.85
N PHE A 55 -11.92 2.74 0.31
CA PHE A 55 -13.27 3.27 0.35
C PHE A 55 -13.70 3.81 -1.02
N ARG A 56 -15.02 3.99 -1.20
CA ARG A 56 -15.59 4.50 -2.45
C ARG A 56 -15.95 5.98 -2.33
N VAL A 57 -15.61 6.75 -3.35
CA VAL A 57 -16.11 8.11 -3.56
C VAL A 57 -16.73 8.16 -4.95
N GLY A 58 -18.06 8.16 -4.99
CA GLY A 58 -18.81 7.88 -6.22
C GLY A 58 -18.43 6.50 -6.78
N SER A 59 -18.02 6.46 -8.04
CA SER A 59 -17.57 5.21 -8.69
C SER A 59 -16.10 4.85 -8.42
N ARG A 60 -15.31 5.73 -7.80
CA ARG A 60 -13.86 5.57 -7.64
C ARG A 60 -13.50 4.87 -6.35
N TRP A 61 -12.54 3.95 -6.42
CA TRP A 61 -11.86 3.42 -5.24
C TRP A 61 -10.72 4.35 -4.84
N LEU A 62 -10.58 4.57 -3.53
CA LEU A 62 -9.46 5.28 -2.91
C LEU A 62 -8.90 4.42 -1.78
N VAL A 63 -7.58 4.30 -1.73
CA VAL A 63 -6.83 3.57 -0.71
C VAL A 63 -6.13 4.58 0.17
N HIS A 64 -6.29 4.48 1.48
CA HIS A 64 -5.64 5.39 2.43
C HIS A 64 -4.14 5.04 2.55
N ARG A 65 -3.28 6.04 2.67
CA ARG A 65 -1.83 5.85 2.85
C ARG A 65 -1.51 4.90 4.01
N ASP A 66 -2.16 5.11 5.16
CA ASP A 66 -2.00 4.21 6.32
C ASP A 66 -2.46 2.78 6.02
N GLY A 67 -3.58 2.62 5.31
CA GLY A 67 -4.08 1.30 4.94
C GLY A 67 -3.16 0.56 3.98
N LEU A 68 -2.46 1.29 3.10
CA LEU A 68 -1.42 0.75 2.24
C LEU A 68 -0.17 0.37 3.05
N TYR A 69 0.25 1.23 3.99
CA TYR A 69 1.38 0.94 4.90
C TYR A 69 1.15 -0.35 5.67
N ASP A 70 -0.01 -0.47 6.33
CA ASP A 70 -0.38 -1.64 7.14
C ASP A 70 -0.34 -2.90 6.27
N PHE A 71 -0.94 -2.84 5.08
CA PHE A 71 -0.93 -3.96 4.13
C PHE A 71 0.49 -4.38 3.72
N LEU A 72 1.37 -3.44 3.38
CA LEU A 72 2.74 -3.76 2.97
C LEU A 72 3.57 -4.31 4.11
N GLN A 73 3.41 -3.77 5.33
CA GLN A 73 4.07 -4.31 6.52
C GLN A 73 3.63 -5.76 6.77
N ASP A 74 2.33 -6.03 6.70
CA ASP A 74 1.79 -7.39 6.87
C ASP A 74 2.33 -8.37 5.82
N GLN A 75 2.50 -7.93 4.56
CA GLN A 75 3.10 -8.76 3.50
C GLN A 75 4.57 -9.07 3.77
N ILE A 76 5.35 -8.10 4.25
CA ILE A 76 6.77 -8.30 4.61
C ILE A 76 6.87 -9.26 5.79
N ASP A 77 6.07 -9.04 6.84
CA ASP A 77 6.07 -9.88 8.03
C ASP A 77 5.68 -11.33 7.69
N SER A 78 4.69 -11.52 6.81
CA SER A 78 4.27 -12.84 6.34
C SER A 78 5.33 -13.54 5.48
N SER A 79 6.07 -12.79 4.67
CA SER A 79 7.09 -13.34 3.75
C SER A 79 8.35 -13.80 4.49
N ILE A 80 8.61 -13.26 5.68
CA ILE A 80 9.78 -13.61 6.52
C ILE A 80 9.54 -14.90 7.33
N ILE A 81 8.28 -15.34 7.47
CA ILE A 81 7.89 -16.51 8.28
C ILE A 81 7.96 -17.84 7.49
N LEU A 82 8.21 -17.80 6.17
CA LEU A 82 8.45 -18.98 5.31
C LEU A 82 9.93 -19.36 5.25
#